data_AF-A0A3G9JWN4-F1
#
_entry.id   AF-A0A3G9JWN4-F1
#
_cell.length_a   1.000
_cell.length_b   1.000
_cell.length_c   1.000
_cell.angle_alpha   90.00
_cell.angle_beta   90.00
_cell.angle_gamma   90.00
#
_symmetry.space_group_name_H-M   'P 1'
#
loop_
_entity.id
_entity.type
_entity.pdbx_description
1 polymer ?
#
loop_
_entity_poly.entity_id
_entity_poly.type
_entity_poly.pdbx_seq_one_letter_code
_entity_poly.pdbx_strand_id
1 'polypeptide(L)' 'MEKYEEWAIAALTRAVKTAAQTAVALIGTGAVGFTDLDWLQIASVSGVAAVVSLLTSVATDLPEVGGAQPGPSHEGGED' A
#
# COMPACT_ATOMS: atom_id res chain seq x y z
N MET A 1 -7.48 -7.74 -19.91
CA MET A 1 -7.08 -8.37 -18.64
C MET A 1 -5.88 -7.66 -18.02
N GLU A 2 -5.02 -7.04 -18.83
CA GLU A 2 -3.83 -6.26 -18.41
C GLU A 2 -4.10 -5.27 -17.26
N LYS A 3 -5.16 -4.45 -17.37
CA LYS A 3 -5.53 -3.49 -16.30
C LYS A 3 -5.77 -4.12 -14.92
N TYR A 4 -6.33 -5.33 -14.85
CA TYR A 4 -6.57 -6.02 -13.57
C TYR A 4 -5.27 -6.62 -13.01
N GLU A 5 -4.36 -7.03 -13.89
CA GLU A 5 -3.04 -7.51 -13.52
C GLU A 5 -2.17 -6.36 -12.98
N GLU A 6 -2.16 -5.22 -13.66
CA GLU A 6 -1.48 -4.00 -13.20
C GLU A 6 -2.02 -3.53 -11.84
N TRP A 7 -3.35 -3.53 -11.68
CA TRP A 7 -3.99 -3.21 -10.41
C TRP A 7 -3.55 -4.16 -9.29
N ALA A 8 -3.54 -5.47 -9.56
CA ALA A 8 -3.17 -6.47 -8.55
C ALA A 8 -1.69 -6.34 -8.15
N ILE A 9 -0.80 -6.09 -9.11
CA ILE A 9 0.63 -5.89 -8.86
C ILE A 9 0.86 -4.62 -8.01
N ALA A 10 0.18 -3.52 -8.33
CA ALA A 10 0.32 -2.26 -7.60
C ALA A 10 -0.25 -2.37 -6.17
N ALA A 11 -1.42 -2.98 -6.01
CA ALA A 11 -2.03 -3.23 -4.70
C ALA A 11 -1.14 -4.12 -3.79
N LEU A 12 -0.59 -5.20 -4.35
CA LEU A 12 0.34 -6.09 -3.64
C LEU A 12 1.65 -5.37 -3.27
N THR A 13 2.19 -4.58 -4.19
CA THR A 13 3.41 -3.78 -3.93
C THR A 13 3.20 -2.83 -2.77
N ARG A 14 2.04 -2.14 -2.74
CA ARG A 14 1.67 -1.25 -1.63
C ARG A 14 1.57 -2.01 -0.31
N ALA A 15 0.90 -3.17 -0.31
CA ALA A 15 0.75 -3.98 0.89
C ALA A 15 2.09 -4.51 1.43
N VAL A 16 2.98 -4.99 0.57
CA VAL A 16 4.33 -5.43 0.96
C VAL A 16 5.14 -4.26 1.52
N LYS A 17 5.06 -3.09 0.89
CA LYS A 17 5.73 -1.88 1.38
C LYS A 17 5.19 -1.47 2.75
N THR A 18 3.87 -1.54 2.96
CA THR A 18 3.24 -1.27 4.25
C THR A 18 3.66 -2.28 5.32
N ALA A 19 3.74 -3.58 5.00
CA ALA A 19 4.26 -4.58 5.93
C ALA A 19 5.72 -4.28 6.31
N ALA A 20 6.58 -3.99 5.33
CA ALA A 20 7.98 -3.67 5.58
C ALA A 20 8.14 -2.41 6.46
N GLN A 21 7.39 -1.34 6.15
CA GLN A 21 7.40 -0.12 6.95
C GLN A 21 6.91 -0.35 8.38
N THR A 22 5.89 -1.19 8.55
CA THR A 22 5.36 -1.58 9.87
C THR A 22 6.40 -2.38 10.65
N ALA A 23 7.06 -3.35 10.02
CA ALA A 23 8.12 -4.13 10.63
C ALA A 23 9.28 -3.26 11.09
N VAL A 24 9.75 -2.34 10.22
CA VAL A 24 10.82 -1.39 10.54
C VAL A 24 10.43 -0.50 11.72
N ALA A 25 9.18 -0.02 11.76
CA ALA A 25 8.69 0.79 12.87
C ALA A 25 8.70 0.03 14.20
N LEU A 26 8.31 -1.26 14.20
CA LEU A 26 8.31 -2.08 15.41
C LEU A 26 9.71 -2.49 15.88
N ILE A 27 10.66 -2.63 14.97
CA ILE A 27 12.07 -2.88 15.31
C ILE A 27 12.67 -1.65 16.01
N GLY A 28 12.29 -0.44 15.59
CA GLY A 28 12.83 0.81 16.12
C GLY A 28 12.41 1.20 17.54
N THR A 29 11.45 0.48 18.16
CA THR A 29 10.83 0.91 19.43
C THR A 29 11.36 0.23 20.69
N GLY A 30 12.06 -0.91 20.62
CA GLY A 30 12.14 -1.77 21.82
C GLY A 30 13.40 -2.58 22.12
N ALA A 31 14.31 -2.85 21.17
CA ALA A 31 15.49 -3.66 21.50
C ALA A 31 16.67 -3.44 20.56
N VAL A 32 17.89 -3.49 21.11
CA VAL A 32 19.15 -3.29 20.35
C VAL A 32 19.64 -4.60 19.70
N GLY A 33 19.25 -5.75 20.25
CA GLY A 33 19.65 -7.08 19.79
C GLY A 33 18.63 -7.76 18.88
N PHE A 34 19.10 -8.42 17.81
CA PHE A 34 18.26 -9.20 16.88
C PHE A 34 17.44 -10.30 17.58
N THR A 35 17.99 -10.91 18.63
CA THR A 35 17.33 -11.98 19.39
C THR A 35 16.31 -11.46 20.41
N ASP A 36 16.39 -10.18 20.76
CA ASP A 36 15.52 -9.56 21.78
C ASP A 36 14.19 -9.09 21.18
N LEU A 37 14.10 -9.07 19.85
CA LEU A 37 12.89 -8.71 19.12
C LEU A 37 11.87 -9.84 19.18
N ASP A 38 10.63 -9.50 19.54
CA ASP A 38 9.50 -10.42 19.40
C ASP A 38 9.11 -10.54 17.91
N TRP A 39 9.80 -11.44 17.21
CA TRP A 39 9.58 -11.71 15.79
C TRP A 39 8.15 -12.15 15.49
N LEU A 40 7.49 -12.84 16.44
CA LEU A 40 6.12 -13.29 16.26
C LEU A 40 5.17 -12.09 16.29
N GLN A 41 5.36 -11.17 17.23
CA GLN A 41 4.59 -9.93 17.30
C GLN A 41 4.85 -9.03 16.08
N ILE A 42 6.11 -8.86 15.68
CA ILE A 42 6.47 -8.03 14.52
C ILE A 42 5.83 -8.59 13.24
N ALA A 43 5.92 -9.91 13.01
CA ALA A 43 5.29 -10.56 11.86
C ALA A 43 3.76 -10.44 11.90
N SER A 44 3.15 -10.60 13.08
CA SER A 44 1.70 -10.50 13.26
C SER A 44 1.18 -9.10 12.90
N VAL A 45 1.77 -8.06 13.49
CA VAL A 45 1.33 -6.67 13.26
C VAL A 45 1.61 -6.23 11.82
N SER A 46 2.76 -6.61 11.25
CA SER A 46 3.09 -6.34 9.85
C SER A 46 2.14 -7.05 8.88
N GLY A 47 1.73 -8.27 9.20
CA GLY A 47 0.73 -9.02 8.42
C GLY A 47 -0.64 -8.36 8.45
N VAL A 48 -1.10 -7.91 9.63
CA VAL A 48 -2.36 -7.14 9.75
C VAL A 48 -2.29 -5.86 8.92
N ALA A 49 -1.17 -5.12 8.98
CA ALA A 49 -0.99 -3.90 8.20
C ALA A 49 -1.02 -4.16 6.67
N ALA A 50 -0.41 -5.26 6.20
CA ALA A 50 -0.52 -5.68 4.80
C ALA A 50 -1.96 -6.02 4.39
N VAL A 51 -2.69 -6.77 5.22
CA VAL A 51 -4.10 -7.12 4.94
C VAL A 51 -4.96 -5.86 4.87
N VAL A 52 -4.80 -4.95 5.83
CA VAL A 52 -5.50 -3.66 5.80
C VAL A 52 -5.14 -2.85 4.56
N SER A 53 -3.88 -2.84 4.13
CA SER A 53 -3.46 -2.17 2.88
C SER A 53 -4.11 -2.79 1.64
N LEU A 54 -4.19 -4.12 1.57
CA LEU A 54 -4.87 -4.83 0.48
C LEU A 54 -6.36 -4.50 0.45
N LEU A 55 -7.05 -4.60 1.59
CA LEU A 55 -8.46 -4.25 1.73
C LEU A 55 -8.71 -2.78 1.39
N THR A 56 -7.81 -1.88 1.79
CA THR A 56 -7.89 -0.44 1.45
C THR A 56 -7.72 -0.22 -0.04
N SER A 57 -6.83 -0.97 -0.72
CA SER A 57 -6.70 -0.89 -2.18
C SER A 57 -7.93 -1.38 -2.92
N VAL A 58 -8.67 -2.34 -2.36
CA VAL A 58 -9.96 -2.80 -2.89
C VAL A 58 -11.06 -1.77 -2.62
N ALA A 59 -11.09 -1.19 -1.43
CA ALA A 59 -12.10 -0.22 -1.00
C ALA A 59 -11.91 1.17 -1.63
N THR A 60 -10.66 1.53 -1.92
CA THR A 60 -10.27 2.81 -2.52
C THR A 60 -9.60 2.48 -3.84
N ASP A 61 -10.27 2.77 -4.96
CA ASP A 61 -9.70 2.59 -6.29
C ASP A 61 -8.26 3.12 -6.32
N LEU A 62 -7.35 2.33 -6.90
CA LEU A 62 -5.93 2.61 -6.85
C LEU A 62 -5.58 3.65 -7.95
N PRO A 63 -5.26 4.91 -7.58
CA PRO A 63 -5.06 5.98 -8.57
C PRO A 63 -3.83 5.72 -9.47
N GLU A 64 -2.91 4.86 -9.02
CA GLU A 64 -1.69 4.44 -9.71
C GLU A 64 -1.96 3.71 -11.03
N VAL A 65 -3.14 3.09 -11.15
CA VAL A 65 -3.59 2.31 -12.32
C VAL A 65 -4.81 2.93 -13.00
N GLY A 66 -5.11 4.19 -12.65
CA GLY A 66 -6.27 4.95 -13.10
C GLY A 66 -5.90 6.19 -13.90
N GLY A 67 -5.71 6.03 -15.21
CA GLY A 67 -6.08 7.10 -16.14
C GLY A 67 -7.60 7.20 -16.22
N ALA A 68 -8.22 8.00 -15.35
CA ALA A 68 -9.59 8.50 -15.51
C ALA A 68 -9.86 9.71 -14.59
N GLN A 69 -8.90 10.62 -14.46
CA GLN A 69 -9.29 12.02 -14.32
C GLN A 69 -9.59 12.47 -15.76
N PRO A 70 -10.82 12.88 -16.12
CA PRO A 70 -10.92 13.91 -17.13
C PRO A 70 -10.16 15.07 -16.50
N GLY A 71 -8.93 15.31 -16.99
CA GLY A 71 -8.32 16.62 -16.80
C GLY A 71 -9.37 17.65 -17.21
N PRO A 72 -9.49 18.79 -16.51
CA PRO A 72 -10.54 19.75 -16.80
C PRO A 72 -10.54 20.01 -18.31
N SER A 73 -11.61 19.58 -18.98
CA SER A 73 -11.87 19.95 -20.35
C SER A 73 -11.96 21.47 -20.33
N HIS A 74 -10.91 22.16 -20.74
CA HIS A 74 -11.05 23.52 -21.24
C HIS A 74 -11.82 23.40 -22.56
N GLU A 75 -13.11 23.13 -22.45
CA GLU A 75 -14.13 23.38 -23.45
C GLU A 75 -14.73 24.73 -23.10
N GLY A 76 -14.69 25.67 -24.05
CA GLY A 76 -15.46 26.91 -24.00
C GLY A 76 -14.63 28.17 -23.88
N GLY A 77 -14.31 28.77 -25.02
CA GLY A 77 -13.78 30.12 -25.13
C GLY A 77 -13.34 30.47 -26.55
N GLU A 78 -14.16 30.13 -27.56
CA GLU A 78 -14.22 30.95 -28.77
C GLU A 78 -14.87 32.27 -28.35
N ASP A 79 -14.11 33.37 -28.39
CA ASP A 79 -14.54 34.75 -28.67
C ASP A 79 -13.30 35.57 -29.07
#